data_AF-A0A968Q3N9-F1
#
_entry.id   AF-A0A968Q3N9-F1
#
_cell.length_a   1.000
_cell.length_b   1.000
_cell.length_c   1.000
_cell.angle_alpha   90.00
_cell.angle_beta   90.00
_cell.angle_gamma   90.00
#
_symmetry.space_group_name_H-M   'P 1'
#
loop_
_entity.id
_entity.type
_entity.pdbx_description
1 polymer ?
#
loop_
_entity_poly.entity_id
_entity_poly.type
_entity_poly.pdbx_seq_one_letter_code
_entity_poly.pdbx_strand_id
1 'polypeptide(L)'
;DTGVFAEPQASSVVTKARQQNLDIVYNLDFKEAWGQVTGQPPRFPQAGISILSRLQNDHPDVVEVIQTELRNSLDWIDQNPAATAELGAKYMEIPPAVIEQSLQNNRFEYVPAVEARPELEVFYQALMQVNPKLLGGQLPSAEFYAGG
;
A
#
# COMPACT_ATOMS: atom_id res chain seq x y z
N ASP A 1 -23.64 -7.79 -10.17
CA ASP A 1 -23.08 -7.72 -8.81
C ASP A 1 -21.60 -7.38 -8.87
N THR A 2 -21.08 -6.62 -7.89
CA THR A 2 -19.68 -6.18 -7.85
C THR A 2 -19.18 -6.19 -6.41
N GLY A 3 -17.92 -6.58 -6.19
CA GLY A 3 -17.25 -6.51 -4.90
C GLY A 3 -15.95 -5.72 -4.99
N VAL A 4 -15.50 -5.17 -3.87
CA VAL A 4 -14.23 -4.44 -3.75
C VAL A 4 -13.30 -5.25 -2.84
N PHE A 5 -12.10 -5.55 -3.32
CA PHE A 5 -11.12 -6.36 -2.62
C PHE A 5 -9.73 -5.73 -2.74
N ALA A 6 -8.96 -5.80 -1.65
CA ALA A 6 -7.53 -5.55 -1.71
C ALA A 6 -6.80 -6.82 -2.17
N GLU A 7 -5.57 -6.66 -2.67
CA GLU A 7 -4.67 -7.78 -2.89
C GLU A 7 -4.07 -8.27 -1.56
N PRO A 8 -3.79 -9.58 -1.39
CA PRO A 8 -3.93 -10.70 -2.36
C PRO A 8 -5.32 -11.33 -2.45
N GLN A 9 -6.33 -10.81 -1.74
CA GLN A 9 -7.67 -11.39 -1.69
C GLN A 9 -8.39 -11.26 -3.05
N ALA A 10 -8.16 -10.16 -3.79
CA ALA A 10 -8.68 -10.00 -5.14
C ALA A 10 -8.20 -11.14 -6.06
N SER A 11 -6.88 -11.42 -6.06
CA SER A 11 -6.31 -12.58 -6.76
C SER A 11 -6.86 -13.92 -6.29
N SER A 12 -7.13 -14.06 -4.99
CA SER A 12 -7.75 -15.28 -4.43
C SER A 12 -9.17 -15.50 -4.97
N VAL A 13 -9.99 -14.45 -5.01
CA VAL A 13 -11.37 -14.49 -5.53
C VAL A 13 -11.38 -14.82 -7.01
N VAL A 14 -10.59 -14.11 -7.83
CA VAL A 14 -10.53 -14.35 -9.27
C VAL A 14 -10.01 -15.75 -9.58
N THR A 15 -8.99 -16.23 -8.84
CA THR A 15 -8.44 -17.58 -9.03
C THR A 15 -9.48 -18.65 -8.70
N LYS A 16 -10.18 -18.52 -7.57
CA LYS A 16 -11.23 -19.46 -7.17
C LYS A 16 -12.41 -19.45 -8.14
N ALA A 17 -12.80 -18.28 -8.64
CA ALA A 17 -13.84 -18.15 -9.65
C ALA A 17 -13.50 -18.91 -10.93
N ARG A 18 -12.28 -18.74 -11.45
CA ARG A 18 -11.78 -19.49 -12.63
C ARG A 18 -11.82 -21.00 -12.41
N GLN A 19 -11.40 -21.48 -11.23
CA GLN A 19 -11.48 -22.91 -10.87
C GLN A 19 -12.93 -23.45 -10.85
N GLN A 20 -13.90 -22.58 -10.59
CA GLN A 20 -15.32 -22.90 -10.55
C GLN A 20 -16.05 -22.58 -11.86
N ASN A 21 -15.33 -22.20 -12.93
CA ASN A 21 -15.89 -21.74 -14.21
C ASN A 21 -16.87 -20.55 -14.06
N LEU A 22 -16.60 -19.66 -13.11
CA LEU A 22 -17.34 -18.41 -12.93
C LEU A 22 -16.58 -17.25 -13.61
N ASP A 23 -17.32 -16.39 -14.30
CA ASP A 23 -16.78 -15.21 -14.96
C ASP A 23 -16.69 -14.03 -13.99
N ILE A 24 -15.63 -14.02 -13.18
CA ILE A 24 -15.28 -12.90 -12.30
C ILE A 24 -13.96 -12.29 -12.79
N VAL A 25 -13.99 -10.99 -13.06
CA VAL A 25 -12.87 -10.23 -13.63
C VAL A 25 -12.55 -8.99 -12.80
N TYR A 26 -11.33 -8.48 -12.97
CA TYR A 26 -10.96 -7.15 -12.51
C TYR A 26 -11.63 -6.11 -13.40
N ASN A 27 -12.57 -5.34 -12.86
CA ASN A 27 -13.36 -4.39 -13.64
C ASN A 27 -13.00 -2.92 -13.40
N LEU A 28 -12.36 -2.60 -12.28
CA LEU A 28 -11.97 -1.23 -11.92
C LEU A 28 -10.67 -1.25 -11.10
N ASP A 29 -9.66 -0.53 -11.56
CA ASP A 29 -8.49 -0.20 -10.76
C ASP A 29 -8.72 1.13 -10.04
N PHE A 30 -8.80 1.10 -8.71
CA PHE A 30 -9.03 2.28 -7.90
C PHE A 30 -7.85 3.25 -7.95
N LYS A 31 -6.64 2.79 -8.26
CA LYS A 31 -5.46 3.64 -8.40
C LYS A 31 -5.58 4.53 -9.63
N GLU A 32 -5.99 3.94 -10.75
CA GLU A 32 -6.27 4.66 -12.00
C GLU A 32 -7.45 5.63 -11.83
N ALA A 33 -8.55 5.16 -11.24
CA ALA A 33 -9.69 6.02 -10.96
C ALA A 33 -9.32 7.21 -10.07
N TRP A 34 -8.49 7.00 -9.04
CA TRP A 34 -7.98 8.05 -8.18
C TRP A 34 -7.17 9.10 -8.95
N GLY A 35 -6.22 8.67 -9.78
CA GLY A 35 -5.43 9.58 -10.61
C GLY A 35 -6.30 10.42 -11.54
N GLN A 36 -7.32 9.80 -12.17
CA GLN A 36 -8.25 10.48 -13.06
C GLN A 36 -9.08 11.57 -12.36
N VAL A 37 -9.56 11.32 -11.14
CA VAL A 37 -10.43 12.28 -10.43
C VAL A 37 -9.66 13.36 -9.68
N THR A 38 -8.41 13.09 -9.28
CA THR A 38 -7.59 14.03 -8.49
C THR A 38 -6.54 14.77 -9.31
N GLY A 39 -6.21 14.29 -10.51
CA GLY A 39 -5.08 14.76 -11.29
C GLY A 39 -3.70 14.37 -10.72
N GLN A 40 -3.67 13.54 -9.67
CA GLN A 40 -2.46 12.97 -9.11
C GLN A 40 -1.97 11.76 -9.93
N PRO A 41 -0.74 11.29 -9.72
CA PRO A 41 -0.32 9.99 -10.25
C PRO A 41 -1.33 8.88 -9.86
N PRO A 42 -1.49 7.81 -10.67
CA PRO A 42 -2.44 6.73 -10.39
C PRO A 42 -1.94 5.82 -9.25
N ARG A 43 -1.91 6.38 -8.05
CA ARG A 43 -1.55 5.75 -6.78
C ARG A 43 -2.14 6.59 -5.64
N PHE A 44 -2.36 5.96 -4.49
CA PHE A 44 -2.80 6.66 -3.29
C PHE A 44 -2.22 5.97 -2.05
N PRO A 45 -2.01 6.72 -0.95
CA PRO A 45 -1.39 6.19 0.26
C PRO A 45 -2.35 5.25 1.00
N GLN A 46 -2.22 3.95 0.74
CA GLN A 46 -3.02 2.91 1.41
C GLN A 46 -2.48 2.55 2.80
N ALA A 47 -1.16 2.62 2.96
CA ALA A 47 -0.45 2.29 4.19
C ALA A 47 0.64 3.32 4.46
N GLY A 48 0.95 3.52 5.74
CA GLY A 48 2.05 4.36 6.20
C GLY A 48 2.75 3.70 7.38
N ILE A 49 4.01 4.08 7.59
CA ILE A 49 4.82 3.62 8.73
C ILE A 49 4.99 4.80 9.67
N SER A 50 4.69 4.59 10.95
CA SER A 50 4.87 5.60 11.99
C SER A 50 5.97 5.16 12.93
N ILE A 51 6.82 6.12 13.31
CA ILE A 51 7.95 5.89 14.21
C ILE A 51 7.67 6.64 15.51
N LEU A 52 7.86 5.95 16.64
CA LEU A 52 7.77 6.59 17.94
C LEU A 52 8.89 7.64 18.06
N SER A 53 8.55 8.86 18.47
CA SER A 53 9.55 9.94 18.61
C SER A 53 10.72 9.55 19.51
N ARG A 54 10.48 8.69 20.51
CA ARG A 54 11.55 8.15 21.35
C ARG A 54 12.58 7.35 20.55
N LEU A 55 12.13 6.50 19.62
CA LEU A 55 13.03 5.69 18.79
C LEU A 55 13.84 6.60 17.86
N GLN A 56 13.20 7.61 17.26
CA GLN A 56 13.87 8.60 16.42
C GLN A 56 14.94 9.39 17.18
N ASN A 57 14.67 9.77 18.42
CA ASN A 57 15.58 10.60 19.22
C ASN A 57 16.72 9.79 19.86
N ASP A 58 16.39 8.62 20.42
CA ASP A 58 17.34 7.82 21.19
C ASP A 58 18.17 6.89 20.27
N HIS A 59 17.60 6.46 19.14
CA HIS A 59 18.19 5.49 18.20
C HIS A 59 17.94 5.85 16.72
N PRO A 60 18.41 7.04 16.25
CA PRO A 60 18.23 7.45 14.85
C PRO A 60 18.89 6.50 13.84
N ASP A 61 19.97 5.83 14.25
CA ASP A 61 20.67 4.80 13.47
C ASP A 61 19.78 3.58 13.19
N VAL A 62 18.99 3.15 14.18
CA VAL A 62 18.03 2.05 14.02
C VAL A 62 16.94 2.45 13.04
N VAL A 63 16.47 3.70 13.08
CA VAL A 63 15.47 4.19 12.13
C VAL A 63 16.02 4.17 10.70
N GLU A 64 17.24 4.66 10.49
CA GLU A 64 17.90 4.66 9.18
C GLU A 64 18.06 3.25 8.62
N VAL A 65 18.45 2.29 9.46
CA VAL A 65 18.55 0.88 9.08
C VAL A 65 17.18 0.32 8.67
N ILE A 66 16.12 0.57 9.45
CA ILE A 66 14.78 0.09 9.11
C ILE A 66 14.33 0.64 7.75
N GLN A 67 14.50 1.95 7.50
CA GLN A 67 14.13 2.54 6.22
C GLN A 67 14.91 1.96 5.04
N THR A 68 16.21 1.72 5.24
CA THR A 68 17.09 1.12 4.22
C THR A 68 16.68 -0.31 3.92
N GLU A 69 16.45 -1.12 4.94
CA GLU A 69 16.04 -2.52 4.77
C GLU A 69 14.62 -2.65 4.19
N LEU A 70 13.73 -1.70 4.45
CA LEU A 70 12.43 -1.64 3.77
C LEU A 70 12.60 -1.44 2.27
N ARG A 71 13.44 -0.49 1.83
CA ARG A 71 13.73 -0.28 0.41
C ARG A 71 14.38 -1.51 -0.22
N ASN A 72 15.39 -2.08 0.43
CA ASN A 72 16.04 -3.32 -0.02
C ASN A 72 15.05 -4.48 -0.16
N SER A 73 14.09 -4.58 0.77
CA SER A 73 13.04 -5.60 0.71
C SER A 73 12.10 -5.40 -0.47
N LEU A 74 11.75 -4.17 -0.83
CA LEU A 74 10.93 -3.88 -2.01
C LEU A 74 11.67 -4.22 -3.30
N ASP A 75 12.94 -3.81 -3.41
CA ASP A 75 13.79 -4.16 -4.55
C ASP A 75 13.92 -5.68 -4.70
N TRP A 76 14.05 -6.40 -3.58
CA TRP A 76 14.11 -7.86 -3.59
C TRP A 76 12.79 -8.50 -4.04
N ILE A 77 11.65 -7.96 -3.61
CA ILE A 77 10.32 -8.43 -4.04
C ILE A 77 10.17 -8.31 -5.56
N ASP A 78 10.51 -7.15 -6.11
CA ASP A 78 10.40 -6.87 -7.54
C ASP A 78 11.31 -7.78 -8.39
N GLN A 79 12.51 -8.09 -7.87
CA GLN A 79 13.47 -8.95 -8.55
C GLN A 79 13.19 -10.45 -8.39
N ASN A 80 12.43 -10.84 -7.36
CA ASN A 80 12.26 -12.24 -6.96
C ASN A 80 10.77 -12.59 -6.67
N PRO A 81 9.84 -12.40 -7.62
CA PRO A 81 8.40 -12.59 -7.36
C PRO A 81 8.04 -14.02 -6.94
N ALA A 82 8.63 -15.04 -7.56
CA ALA A 82 8.38 -16.44 -7.19
C ALA A 82 8.90 -16.78 -5.78
N ALA A 83 10.11 -16.31 -5.42
CA ALA A 83 10.65 -16.52 -4.08
C ALA A 83 9.87 -15.74 -3.01
N THR A 84 9.42 -14.54 -3.37
CA THR A 84 8.53 -13.72 -2.53
C THR A 84 7.22 -14.44 -2.25
N ALA A 85 6.61 -15.04 -3.28
CA ALA A 85 5.39 -15.81 -3.15
C ALA A 85 5.55 -17.03 -2.23
N GLU A 86 6.63 -17.78 -2.39
CA GLU A 86 6.97 -18.92 -1.51
C GLU A 86 7.22 -18.48 -0.06
N LEU A 87 7.86 -17.34 0.15
CA LEU A 87 8.08 -16.77 1.48
C LEU A 87 6.75 -16.31 2.09
N GLY A 88 5.96 -15.54 1.36
CA GLY A 88 4.68 -14.99 1.81
C GLY A 88 3.67 -16.08 2.18
N ALA A 89 3.64 -17.19 1.43
CA ALA A 89 2.75 -18.31 1.70
C ALA A 89 2.95 -18.93 3.10
N LYS A 90 4.16 -18.83 3.67
CA LYS A 90 4.46 -19.29 5.03
C LYS A 90 3.76 -18.45 6.11
N TYR A 91 3.37 -17.21 5.79
CA TYR A 91 2.82 -16.25 6.75
C TYR A 91 1.36 -15.85 6.46
N MET A 92 0.91 -15.96 5.21
CA MET A 92 -0.41 -15.44 4.79
C MET A 92 -1.50 -16.51 4.67
N GLU A 93 -1.17 -17.80 4.84
CA GLU A 93 -2.10 -18.93 4.58
C GLU A 93 -2.74 -18.90 3.18
N ILE A 94 -2.05 -18.28 2.20
CA ILE A 94 -2.47 -18.15 0.80
C ILE A 94 -1.51 -18.94 -0.09
N PRO A 95 -2.00 -19.66 -1.12
CA PRO A 95 -1.12 -20.41 -2.02
C PRO A 95 -0.07 -19.50 -2.71
N PRO A 96 1.19 -19.95 -2.87
CA PRO A 96 2.24 -19.16 -3.53
C PRO A 96 1.81 -18.60 -4.89
N ALA A 97 1.20 -19.43 -5.74
CA ALA A 97 0.74 -18.98 -7.07
C ALA A 97 -0.26 -17.81 -7.03
N VAL A 98 -1.08 -17.71 -5.97
CA VAL A 98 -2.02 -16.59 -5.79
C VAL A 98 -1.29 -15.34 -5.33
N ILE A 99 -0.28 -15.48 -4.45
CA ILE A 99 0.56 -14.36 -4.03
C ILE A 99 1.36 -13.84 -5.22
N GLU A 100 1.98 -14.71 -6.02
CA GLU A 100 2.72 -14.33 -7.23
C GLU A 100 1.83 -13.59 -8.24
N GLN A 101 0.60 -14.08 -8.47
CA GLN A 101 -0.38 -13.39 -9.30
C GLN A 101 -0.74 -12.00 -8.72
N SER A 102 -0.87 -11.90 -7.40
CA SER A 102 -1.15 -10.64 -6.72
C SER A 102 -0.02 -9.62 -6.87
N LEU A 103 1.25 -10.06 -6.90
CA LEU A 103 2.40 -9.17 -7.13
C LEU A 103 2.35 -8.48 -8.51
N GLN A 104 1.67 -9.07 -9.51
CA GLN A 104 1.50 -8.44 -10.82
C GLN A 104 0.51 -7.27 -10.82
N ASN A 105 -0.45 -7.29 -9.88
CA ASN A 105 -1.51 -6.30 -9.76
C ASN A 105 -1.25 -5.27 -8.64
N ASN A 106 -0.31 -5.59 -7.76
CA ASN A 106 0.03 -4.77 -6.61
C ASN A 106 1.33 -4.01 -6.91
N ARG A 107 1.38 -2.75 -6.48
CA ARG A 107 2.59 -1.92 -6.60
C ARG A 107 3.04 -1.54 -5.21
N PHE A 108 4.19 -2.05 -4.80
CA PHE A 108 4.84 -1.62 -3.58
C PHE A 108 5.81 -0.50 -3.91
N GLU A 109 5.75 0.57 -3.14
CA GLU A 109 6.64 1.70 -3.28
C GLU A 109 6.87 2.29 -1.89
N TYR A 110 8.14 2.57 -1.58
CA TYR A 110 8.50 3.31 -0.39
C TYR A 110 8.73 4.78 -0.78
N VAL A 111 7.97 5.68 -0.17
CA VAL A 111 8.12 7.12 -0.35
C VAL A 111 8.32 7.76 1.02
N PRO A 112 9.41 8.53 1.23
CA PRO A 112 9.61 9.30 2.46
C PRO A 112 8.40 10.20 2.77
N ALA A 113 8.09 10.40 4.05
CA ALA A 113 6.87 11.11 4.44
C ALA A 113 6.91 12.58 3.98
N VAL A 114 8.10 13.18 4.00
CA VAL A 114 8.33 14.54 3.49
C VAL A 114 8.06 14.67 1.99
N GLU A 115 8.42 13.66 1.20
CA GLU A 115 8.21 13.62 -0.25
C GLU A 115 6.75 13.29 -0.60
N ALA A 116 6.13 12.39 0.16
CA ALA A 116 4.73 11.99 -0.01
C ALA A 116 3.73 13.06 0.43
N ARG A 117 4.17 14.09 1.17
CA ARG A 117 3.28 15.09 1.79
C ARG A 117 2.24 15.70 0.84
N PRO A 118 2.59 16.16 -0.40
CA PRO A 118 1.59 16.74 -1.29
C PRO A 118 0.45 15.78 -1.64
N GLU A 119 0.77 14.50 -1.90
CA GLU A 119 -0.22 13.47 -2.21
C GLU A 119 -1.02 13.05 -0.97
N LEU A 120 -0.38 12.99 0.19
CA LEU A 120 -1.05 12.74 1.48
C LEU A 120 -2.07 13.82 1.80
N GLU A 121 -1.72 15.11 1.63
CA GLU A 121 -2.66 16.20 1.89
C GLU A 121 -3.87 16.17 0.93
N VAL A 122 -3.69 15.81 -0.34
CA VAL A 122 -4.81 15.60 -1.28
C VAL A 122 -5.72 14.47 -0.80
N PHE A 123 -5.13 13.33 -0.41
CA PHE A 123 -5.88 12.20 0.12
C PHE A 123 -6.66 12.55 1.39
N TYR A 124 -6.00 13.23 2.33
CA TYR A 124 -6.59 13.69 3.59
C TYR A 124 -7.72 14.69 3.40
N GLN A 125 -7.58 15.62 2.45
CA GLN A 125 -8.67 16.53 2.09
C GLN A 125 -9.87 15.77 1.54
N ALA A 126 -9.67 14.77 0.69
CA ALA A 126 -10.76 13.92 0.20
C ALA A 126 -11.45 13.16 1.35
N LEU A 127 -10.70 12.62 2.31
CA LEU A 127 -11.28 12.00 3.51
C LEU A 127 -12.08 13.00 4.34
N MET A 128 -11.61 14.24 4.48
CA MET A 128 -12.31 15.28 5.23
C MET A 128 -13.60 15.74 4.54
N GLN A 129 -13.69 15.68 3.22
CA GLN A 129 -14.94 15.93 2.49
C GLN A 129 -16.01 14.87 2.81
N VAL A 130 -15.59 13.64 3.09
CA VAL A 130 -16.50 12.55 3.50
C VAL A 130 -16.85 12.67 4.98
N ASN A 131 -15.85 12.76 5.84
CA ASN A 131 -16.03 12.90 7.27
C ASN A 131 -14.80 13.60 7.92
N PRO A 132 -14.92 14.88 8.29
CA PRO A 132 -13.79 15.64 8.85
C PRO A 132 -13.30 15.07 10.19
N LYS A 133 -14.12 14.31 10.91
CA LYS A 133 -13.72 13.71 12.20
C LYS A 133 -12.63 12.64 12.06
N LEU A 134 -12.42 12.08 10.86
CA LEU A 134 -11.36 11.10 10.61
C LEU A 134 -9.95 11.66 10.85
N LEU A 135 -9.79 12.98 10.75
CA LEU A 135 -8.51 13.68 10.98
C LEU A 135 -8.62 14.74 12.10
N GLY A 136 -9.66 14.69 12.93
CA GLY A 136 -9.88 15.71 13.96
C GLY A 136 -10.23 17.09 13.39
N GLY A 137 -10.67 17.18 12.13
CA GLY A 137 -11.17 18.40 11.51
C GLY A 137 -10.12 19.29 10.83
N GLN A 138 -8.85 18.90 10.82
CA GLN A 138 -7.77 19.65 10.18
C GLN A 138 -6.70 18.72 9.61
N LEU A 139 -5.87 19.25 8.71
CA LEU A 139 -4.72 18.51 8.21
C LEU A 139 -3.66 18.34 9.31
N PRO A 140 -2.87 17.26 9.28
CA PRO A 140 -1.71 17.11 10.15
C PRO A 140 -0.72 18.26 9.99
N SER A 141 -0.01 18.60 11.07
CA SER A 141 1.04 19.62 11.03
C SER A 141 2.29 19.11 10.28
N ALA A 142 3.23 20.00 9.97
CA ALA A 142 4.45 19.63 9.25
C ALA A 142 5.27 18.55 9.99
N GLU A 143 5.23 18.55 11.32
CA GLU A 143 5.95 17.61 12.20
C GLU A 143 5.44 16.18 12.05
N PHE A 144 4.19 15.98 11.63
CA PHE A 144 3.64 14.65 11.31
C PHE A 144 4.42 13.97 10.19
N TYR A 145 4.97 14.76 9.26
CA TYR A 145 5.73 14.28 8.12
C TYR A 145 7.24 14.29 8.37
N ALA A 146 7.71 14.90 9.47
CA ALA A 146 9.12 15.27 9.66
C ALA A 146 10.01 14.16 10.30
N GLY A 147 9.58 12.90 10.26
CA GLY A 147 10.26 11.76 10.92
C GLY A 147 10.74 10.66 9.97
N GLY A 148 10.78 10.92 8.66
CA GLY A 148 11.17 9.93 7.64
C GLY A 148 11.43 10.58 6.30
#